data_AF-A0A0D0V431-F1
#
_entry.id   AF-A0A0D0V431-F1
#
_cell.length_a   1.000
_cell.length_b   1.000
_cell.length_c   1.000
_cell.angle_alpha   90.00
_cell.angle_beta   90.00
_cell.angle_gamma   90.00
#
_symmetry.space_group_name_H-M   'P 1'
#
loop_
_entity.id
_entity.type
_entity.pdbx_description
1 polymer ?
#
loop_
_entity_poly.entity_id
_entity_poly.type
_entity_poly.pdbx_seq_one_letter_code
_entity_poly.pdbx_strand_id
1 'polypeptide(L)'
;MYPPTPRTTATRSRDRMSYDRAAAHAVLDEAYHCALAFTVDGEPRVLPTLHVRVGDTLYLHGSTGSRPLLAARGDGLPVCVAVTLLDGLIYGRSQFHHSANYRSVVAHGTAHLVTDAGEKSAVLTALVEKAAAGRSADSRPPSRRELAETAVLALPLREVSVRARTGGVRDEPGDHDLPHWAGVLPLRLTAGRPEPDTGVTAPLPAYLRPDRSPWLEPATLRGAHVVLEPLDLAHADDLHAATADPQVWQHLGSHRPADPAGTAETIRAALDAHHRGERVPWVQRCAVTGAVVGSTSYYEVDPDRRAVAIGYTYLGRPWWRTGVNTEAKLLLLTRAFEELGAVRVVWHTDIRNERSQRAIERLGATREGVLRRHRLRPDGTWRDTVQYSLTDEEWPNAQARLRERLRPGPVPAR
;
A
#
# COMPACT_ATOMS: atom_id res chain seq x y z
N MET A 1 -9.21 8.68 34.52
CA MET A 1 -9.08 7.21 34.57
C MET A 1 -10.46 6.60 34.77
N TYR A 2 -10.69 5.38 34.27
CA TYR A 2 -11.87 4.60 34.60
C TYR A 2 -11.77 4.01 36.01
N PRO A 3 -12.87 3.92 36.76
CA PRO A 3 -12.86 3.29 38.08
C PRO A 3 -12.69 1.77 37.93
N PRO A 4 -11.71 1.14 38.61
CA PRO A 4 -11.61 -0.31 38.66
C PRO A 4 -12.82 -0.92 39.36
N THR A 5 -13.29 -2.05 38.84
CA THR A 5 -14.42 -2.83 39.37
C THR A 5 -14.01 -4.28 39.59
N PRO A 6 -14.83 -5.10 40.27
CA PRO A 6 -14.57 -6.54 40.36
C PRO A 6 -14.43 -7.25 38.99
N ARG A 7 -15.14 -6.78 37.95
CA ARG A 7 -15.05 -7.40 36.60
C ARG A 7 -13.83 -6.93 35.80
N THR A 8 -13.31 -5.73 36.08
CA THR A 8 -12.19 -5.13 35.34
C THR A 8 -10.85 -5.24 36.05
N THR A 9 -10.83 -5.72 37.30
CA THR A 9 -9.61 -5.89 38.09
C THR A 9 -9.03 -7.29 37.91
N ALA A 10 -7.84 -7.37 37.29
CA ALA A 10 -7.18 -8.66 37.07
C ALA A 10 -6.65 -9.28 38.37
N THR A 11 -6.78 -10.60 38.51
CA THR A 11 -6.20 -11.36 39.62
C THR A 11 -4.72 -11.72 39.40
N ARG A 12 -4.25 -11.76 38.15
CA ARG A 12 -2.86 -12.05 37.76
C ARG A 12 -2.33 -11.00 36.78
N SER A 13 -1.01 -10.77 36.78
CA SER A 13 -0.31 -9.79 35.92
C SER A 13 -0.92 -8.38 35.99
N ARG A 14 -1.16 -7.90 37.22
CA ARG A 14 -1.75 -6.57 37.48
C ARG A 14 -0.89 -5.44 36.93
N ASP A 15 0.42 -5.66 36.82
CA ASP A 15 1.39 -4.77 36.18
C ASP A 15 1.07 -4.46 34.71
N ARG A 16 0.27 -5.31 34.06
CA ARG A 16 -0.16 -5.14 32.66
C ARG A 16 -1.49 -4.40 32.52
N MET A 17 -2.17 -4.12 33.63
CA MET A 17 -3.48 -3.46 33.62
C MET A 17 -3.30 -1.95 33.69
N SER A 18 -4.08 -1.24 32.87
CA SER A 18 -4.23 0.21 32.93
C SER A 18 -5.71 0.56 32.89
N TYR A 19 -6.06 1.65 33.58
CA TYR A 19 -7.39 2.25 33.57
C TYR A 19 -7.33 3.67 33.01
N ASP A 20 -6.24 4.00 32.31
CA ASP A 20 -6.10 5.27 31.65
C ASP A 20 -7.09 5.39 30.47
N ARG A 21 -7.80 6.51 30.44
CA ARG A 21 -8.86 6.74 29.45
C ARG A 21 -8.29 7.00 28.06
N ALA A 22 -7.17 7.71 27.97
CA ALA A 22 -6.52 7.99 26.70
C ALA A 22 -5.95 6.69 26.10
N ALA A 23 -5.34 5.83 26.92
CA ALA A 23 -4.85 4.52 26.48
C ALA A 23 -5.98 3.62 25.95
N ALA A 24 -7.13 3.58 26.63
CA ALA A 24 -8.28 2.82 26.15
C ALA A 24 -8.84 3.39 24.85
N HIS A 25 -9.02 4.71 24.78
CA HIS A 25 -9.55 5.39 23.59
C HIS A 25 -8.64 5.19 22.39
N ALA A 26 -7.31 5.28 22.55
CA ALA A 26 -6.35 5.05 21.48
C ALA A 26 -6.49 3.65 20.85
N VAL A 27 -6.65 2.60 21.66
CA VAL A 27 -6.86 1.22 21.16
C VAL A 27 -8.20 1.10 20.43
N LEU A 28 -9.27 1.70 20.97
CA LEU A 28 -10.59 1.68 20.34
C LEU A 28 -10.63 2.46 19.01
N ASP A 29 -9.86 3.52 18.90
CA ASP A 29 -9.79 4.36 17.70
C ASP A 29 -8.96 3.70 16.60
N GLU A 30 -7.85 3.06 16.96
CA GLU A 30 -6.96 2.35 16.03
C GLU A 30 -7.59 1.06 15.48
N ALA A 31 -8.31 0.30 16.31
CA ALA A 31 -8.89 -0.98 15.89
C ALA A 31 -10.15 -0.79 15.07
N TYR A 32 -10.23 -1.43 13.89
CA TYR A 32 -11.45 -1.41 13.06
C TYR A 32 -12.59 -2.29 13.59
N HIS A 33 -12.28 -3.38 14.30
CA HIS A 33 -13.24 -4.38 14.73
C HIS A 33 -13.12 -4.70 16.22
N CYS A 34 -14.17 -5.31 16.75
CA CYS A 34 -14.27 -5.81 18.11
C CYS A 34 -14.99 -7.16 18.15
N ALA A 35 -14.90 -7.83 19.29
CA ALA A 35 -15.73 -8.98 19.65
C ALA A 35 -16.79 -8.54 20.67
N LEU A 36 -18.06 -8.53 20.25
CA LEU A 36 -19.21 -8.26 21.11
C LEU A 36 -19.68 -9.57 21.75
N ALA A 37 -19.49 -9.72 23.05
CA ALA A 37 -20.01 -10.84 23.83
C ALA A 37 -21.30 -10.45 24.57
N PHE A 38 -22.30 -11.32 24.52
CA PHE A 38 -23.62 -11.13 25.11
C PHE A 38 -24.29 -12.48 25.38
N THR A 39 -25.40 -12.50 26.11
CA THR A 39 -26.17 -13.72 26.38
C THR A 39 -27.54 -13.66 25.73
N VAL A 40 -27.98 -14.77 25.13
CA VAL A 40 -29.34 -14.96 24.62
C VAL A 40 -29.81 -16.33 25.10
N ASP A 41 -30.99 -16.40 25.71
CA ASP A 41 -31.56 -17.63 26.27
C ASP A 41 -30.61 -18.32 27.28
N GLY A 42 -29.86 -17.52 28.05
CA GLY A 42 -28.86 -18.00 29.01
C GLY A 42 -27.54 -18.48 28.39
N GLU A 43 -27.42 -18.52 27.07
CA GLU A 43 -26.21 -18.98 26.40
C GLU A 43 -25.30 -17.82 25.95
N PRO A 44 -23.97 -17.94 26.15
CA PRO A 44 -23.04 -16.93 25.67
C PRO A 44 -22.92 -16.95 24.14
N ARG A 45 -22.83 -15.76 23.56
CA ARG A 45 -22.61 -15.51 22.13
C ARG A 45 -21.46 -14.53 21.99
N VAL A 46 -20.71 -14.66 20.90
CA VAL A 46 -19.67 -13.70 20.51
C VAL A 46 -19.87 -13.34 19.03
N LEU A 47 -19.96 -12.05 18.76
CA LEU A 47 -20.12 -11.50 17.41
C LEU A 47 -18.93 -10.60 17.06
N PRO A 48 -18.09 -10.98 16.09
CA PRO A 48 -17.15 -10.06 15.48
C PRO A 48 -17.90 -8.99 14.68
N THR A 49 -17.62 -7.71 14.94
CA THR A 49 -18.26 -6.60 14.22
C THR A 49 -17.40 -5.34 14.23
N LEU A 50 -17.72 -4.39 13.34
CA LEU A 50 -17.11 -3.06 13.33
C LEU A 50 -17.67 -2.20 14.47
N HIS A 51 -16.84 -1.29 14.97
CA HIS A 51 -17.25 -0.32 15.98
C HIS A 51 -16.69 1.07 15.69
N VAL A 52 -17.34 2.07 16.26
CA VAL A 52 -16.82 3.44 16.33
C VAL A 52 -16.99 3.98 17.74
N ARG A 53 -16.00 4.72 18.23
CA ARG A 53 -16.11 5.47 19.48
C ARG A 53 -16.42 6.91 19.15
N VAL A 54 -17.43 7.48 19.79
CA VAL A 54 -17.73 8.92 19.74
C VAL A 54 -17.77 9.43 21.17
N GLY A 55 -16.80 10.27 21.55
CA GLY A 55 -16.63 10.71 22.93
C GLY A 55 -16.44 9.52 23.90
N ASP A 56 -17.35 9.37 24.85
CA ASP A 56 -17.34 8.31 25.86
C ASP A 56 -18.24 7.11 25.54
N THR A 57 -18.72 7.02 24.31
CA THR A 57 -19.65 5.95 23.95
C THR A 57 -19.06 5.13 22.82
N LEU A 58 -19.10 3.81 22.99
CA LEU A 58 -18.78 2.85 21.96
C LEU A 58 -20.06 2.45 21.23
N TYR A 59 -20.07 2.61 19.92
CA TYR A 59 -21.21 2.28 19.09
C TYR A 59 -20.93 1.09 18.19
N LEU A 60 -21.92 0.21 18.08
CA LEU A 60 -21.92 -0.94 17.18
C LEU A 60 -23.20 -0.90 16.35
N HIS A 61 -23.14 -1.28 15.08
CA HIS A 61 -24.32 -1.30 14.20
C HIS A 61 -24.59 -2.71 13.67
N GLY A 62 -25.81 -2.92 13.18
CA GLY A 62 -26.20 -4.15 12.50
C GLY A 62 -27.63 -4.08 11.98
N SER A 63 -28.10 -5.15 11.35
CA SER A 63 -29.50 -5.26 10.93
C SER A 63 -30.43 -5.17 12.15
N THR A 64 -31.57 -4.49 12.01
CA THR A 64 -32.65 -4.45 13.01
C THR A 64 -33.18 -5.83 13.40
N GLY A 65 -33.03 -6.83 12.54
CA GLY A 65 -33.43 -8.22 12.78
C GLY A 65 -32.33 -9.10 13.39
N SER A 66 -31.12 -8.57 13.61
CA SER A 66 -30.03 -9.36 14.17
C SER A 66 -30.22 -9.61 15.68
N ARG A 67 -29.78 -10.78 16.14
CA ARG A 67 -29.98 -11.25 17.53
C ARG A 67 -29.59 -10.23 18.62
N PRO A 68 -28.39 -9.61 18.62
CA PRO A 68 -28.05 -8.66 19.68
C PRO A 68 -28.93 -7.39 19.64
N LEU A 69 -29.37 -6.98 18.46
CA LEU A 69 -30.22 -5.79 18.29
C LEU A 69 -31.66 -6.07 18.74
N LEU A 70 -32.16 -7.27 18.51
CA LEU A 70 -33.44 -7.74 19.05
C LEU A 70 -33.39 -7.86 20.58
N ALA A 71 -32.32 -8.45 21.12
CA ALA A 71 -32.14 -8.66 22.55
C ALA A 71 -31.94 -7.36 23.35
N ALA A 72 -31.51 -6.29 22.70
CA ALA A 72 -31.38 -4.96 23.31
C ALA A 72 -32.69 -4.16 23.36
N ARG A 73 -33.81 -4.68 22.85
CA ARG A 73 -35.12 -4.01 22.95
C ARG A 73 -35.59 -4.03 24.40
N GLY A 74 -36.02 -2.89 24.92
CA GLY A 74 -36.40 -2.72 26.33
C GLY A 74 -35.28 -2.07 27.14
N ASP A 75 -34.86 -2.71 28.23
CA ASP A 75 -33.91 -2.15 29.21
C ASP A 75 -32.43 -2.20 28.74
N GLY A 76 -32.18 -2.61 27.50
CA GLY A 76 -30.86 -2.79 26.92
C GLY A 76 -30.30 -4.21 27.11
N LEU A 77 -29.10 -4.42 26.59
CA LEU A 77 -28.41 -5.71 26.55
C LEU A 77 -27.13 -5.65 27.40
N PRO A 78 -26.99 -6.45 28.46
CA PRO A 78 -25.71 -6.65 29.12
C PRO A 78 -24.68 -7.22 28.16
N VAL A 79 -23.54 -6.54 28.01
CA VAL A 79 -22.50 -6.87 27.05
C VAL A 79 -21.10 -6.81 27.67
N CYS A 80 -20.19 -7.52 27.02
CA CYS A 80 -18.75 -7.37 27.16
C CYS A 80 -18.17 -7.16 25.77
N VAL A 81 -17.48 -6.04 25.53
CA VAL A 81 -16.81 -5.76 24.25
C VAL A 81 -15.31 -5.88 24.44
N ALA A 82 -14.67 -6.73 23.64
CA ALA A 82 -13.24 -6.91 23.62
C ALA A 82 -12.64 -6.42 22.29
N VAL A 83 -11.57 -5.63 22.38
CA VAL A 83 -10.77 -5.15 21.25
C VAL A 83 -9.32 -5.52 21.51
N THR A 84 -8.61 -6.06 20.52
CA THR A 84 -7.21 -6.47 20.68
C THR A 84 -6.40 -6.14 19.44
N LEU A 85 -5.25 -5.52 19.65
CA LEU A 85 -4.21 -5.25 18.66
C LEU A 85 -2.99 -6.08 19.01
N LEU A 86 -2.51 -6.90 18.06
CA LEU A 86 -1.31 -7.71 18.21
C LEU A 86 -0.10 -6.96 17.65
N ASP A 87 0.82 -6.57 18.53
CA ASP A 87 1.96 -5.71 18.20
C ASP A 87 3.27 -6.49 18.00
N GLY A 88 3.33 -7.76 18.40
CA GLY A 88 4.49 -8.62 18.13
C GLY A 88 4.43 -9.99 18.77
N LEU A 89 5.21 -10.93 18.23
CA LEU A 89 5.42 -12.26 18.81
C LEU A 89 6.74 -12.30 19.57
N ILE A 90 6.75 -12.94 20.73
CA ILE A 90 7.94 -13.11 21.56
C ILE A 90 8.40 -14.56 21.47
N TYR A 91 9.65 -14.71 21.08
CA TYR A 91 10.34 -15.99 20.97
C TYR A 91 11.28 -16.15 22.16
N GLY A 92 10.89 -16.97 23.14
CA GLY A 92 11.74 -17.32 24.28
C GLY A 92 12.73 -18.42 23.95
N ARG A 93 13.77 -18.58 24.77
CA ARG A 93 14.71 -19.71 24.64
C ARG A 93 14.07 -21.01 25.13
N SER A 94 13.23 -20.92 26.15
CA SER A 94 12.39 -22.04 26.59
C SER A 94 10.94 -21.85 26.14
N GLN A 95 10.27 -22.96 25.88
CA GLN A 95 8.92 -22.97 25.33
C GLN A 95 7.91 -22.19 26.18
N PHE A 96 8.15 -22.13 27.49
CA PHE A 96 7.30 -21.44 28.45
C PHE A 96 7.34 -19.91 28.32
N HIS A 97 8.43 -19.33 27.82
CA HIS A 97 8.62 -17.88 27.72
C HIS A 97 8.23 -17.29 26.36
N HIS A 98 7.71 -18.11 25.44
CA HIS A 98 7.00 -17.60 24.27
C HIS A 98 5.79 -16.76 24.70
N SER A 99 5.57 -15.63 24.02
CA SER A 99 4.48 -14.72 24.36
C SER A 99 4.14 -13.78 23.21
N ALA A 100 3.41 -12.70 23.49
CA ALA A 100 3.10 -11.65 22.54
C ALA A 100 3.17 -10.27 23.18
N ASN A 101 3.49 -9.27 22.38
CA ASN A 101 3.21 -7.88 22.68
C ASN A 101 1.84 -7.53 22.08
N TYR A 102 1.01 -6.84 22.86
CA TYR A 102 -0.37 -6.53 22.48
C TYR A 102 -0.92 -5.36 23.29
N ARG A 103 -2.00 -4.78 22.78
CA ARG A 103 -2.86 -3.83 23.50
C ARG A 103 -4.30 -4.31 23.37
N SER A 104 -5.01 -4.41 24.49
CA SER A 104 -6.38 -4.89 24.51
C SER A 104 -7.25 -4.04 25.42
N VAL A 105 -8.49 -3.78 25.00
CA VAL A 105 -9.52 -3.11 25.78
C VAL A 105 -10.66 -4.08 26.01
N VAL A 106 -11.11 -4.18 27.26
CA VAL A 106 -12.34 -4.88 27.63
C VAL A 106 -13.27 -3.88 28.32
N ALA A 107 -14.46 -3.69 27.73
CA ALA A 107 -15.50 -2.80 28.24
C ALA A 107 -16.76 -3.61 28.60
N HIS A 108 -17.25 -3.42 29.83
CA HIS A 108 -18.49 -4.03 30.31
C HIS A 108 -19.58 -2.97 30.45
N GLY A 109 -20.83 -3.38 30.28
CA GLY A 109 -21.97 -2.51 30.57
C GLY A 109 -23.27 -3.03 29.98
N THR A 110 -24.28 -2.17 29.98
CA THR A 110 -25.54 -2.42 29.27
C THR A 110 -25.55 -1.53 28.04
N ALA A 111 -25.63 -2.15 26.87
CA ALA A 111 -25.76 -1.45 25.59
C ALA A 111 -27.23 -1.18 25.29
N HIS A 112 -27.56 0.03 24.84
CA HIS A 112 -28.92 0.45 24.55
C HIS A 112 -29.10 0.76 23.07
N LEU A 113 -30.31 0.56 22.55
CA LEU A 113 -30.63 0.99 21.18
C LEU A 113 -30.64 2.51 21.09
N VAL A 114 -29.94 3.05 20.08
CA VAL A 114 -30.03 4.47 19.73
C VAL A 114 -31.38 4.71 19.04
N THR A 115 -32.24 5.49 19.70
CA THR A 115 -33.59 5.82 19.21
C THR A 115 -33.67 7.20 18.56
N ASP A 116 -32.78 8.13 18.94
CA ASP A 116 -32.69 9.44 18.30
C ASP A 116 -32.15 9.33 16.88
N ALA A 117 -32.88 9.90 15.92
CA ALA A 117 -32.53 9.82 14.51
C ALA A 117 -31.27 10.63 14.16
N GLY A 118 -31.04 11.75 14.87
CA GLY A 118 -29.87 12.60 14.69
C GLY A 118 -28.59 11.90 15.16
N GLU A 119 -28.61 11.36 16.37
CA GLU A 119 -27.52 10.57 16.95
C GLU A 119 -27.18 9.37 16.08
N LYS A 120 -28.21 8.59 15.68
CA LYS A 120 -28.02 7.43 14.80
C LYS A 120 -27.33 7.81 13.49
N SER A 121 -27.76 8.90 12.85
CA SER A 121 -27.15 9.36 11.60
C SER A 121 -25.70 9.81 11.83
N ALA A 122 -25.44 10.58 12.88
CA ALA A 122 -24.09 11.06 13.21
C ALA A 122 -23.12 9.92 13.50
N VAL A 123 -23.56 8.87 14.21
CA VAL A 123 -22.75 7.69 14.52
C VAL A 123 -22.45 6.86 13.27
N LEU A 124 -23.44 6.67 12.39
CA LEU A 124 -23.20 5.96 11.12
C LEU A 124 -22.23 6.75 10.23
N THR A 125 -22.34 8.08 10.19
CA THR A 125 -21.33 8.94 9.55
C THR A 125 -19.95 8.77 10.19
N ALA A 126 -19.85 8.77 11.52
CA ALA A 126 -18.58 8.58 12.23
C ALA A 126 -17.95 7.22 11.92
N LEU A 127 -18.75 6.16 11.75
CA LEU A 127 -18.26 4.85 11.35
C LEU A 127 -17.65 4.87 9.93
N VAL A 128 -18.26 5.61 9.00
CA VAL A 128 -17.72 5.81 7.65
C VAL A 128 -16.42 6.63 7.69
N GLU A 129 -16.37 7.68 8.50
CA GLU A 129 -15.16 8.49 8.72
C GLU A 129 -14.01 7.69 9.35
N LYS A 130 -14.33 6.70 10.18
CA LYS A 130 -13.32 5.78 10.72
C LYS A 130 -12.69 4.91 9.63
N ALA A 131 -13.41 4.60 8.56
CA ALA A 131 -12.85 3.85 7.43
C ALA A 131 -11.81 4.70 6.68
N ALA A 132 -12.12 5.96 6.42
CA ALA A 132 -11.17 6.98 5.98
C ALA A 132 -11.74 8.38 6.20
N ALA A 133 -10.90 9.30 6.67
CA ALA A 133 -11.30 10.69 6.86
C ALA A 133 -11.75 11.32 5.51
N GLY A 134 -12.94 11.91 5.49
CA GLY A 134 -13.60 12.46 4.31
C GLY A 134 -14.47 11.47 3.54
N ARG A 135 -14.45 10.17 3.89
CA ARG A 135 -15.20 9.14 3.15
C ARG A 135 -16.70 9.38 3.16
N SER A 136 -17.24 9.98 4.22
CA SER A 136 -18.69 10.23 4.31
C SER A 136 -19.18 11.30 3.33
N ALA A 137 -18.31 12.24 2.92
CA ALA A 137 -18.61 13.23 1.89
C ALA A 137 -18.44 12.65 0.48
N ASP A 138 -17.51 11.71 0.31
CA ASP A 138 -17.23 11.01 -0.95
C ASP A 138 -18.16 9.78 -1.19
N SER A 139 -19.25 9.69 -0.45
CA SER A 139 -20.32 8.70 -0.63
C SER A 139 -21.68 9.33 -0.38
N ARG A 140 -22.74 8.79 -1.01
CA ARG A 140 -24.10 9.30 -0.75
C ARG A 140 -24.52 9.00 0.70
N PRO A 141 -25.30 9.88 1.34
CA PRO A 141 -25.91 9.57 2.63
C PRO A 141 -26.85 8.36 2.52
N PRO A 142 -27.13 7.67 3.64
CA PRO A 142 -28.08 6.57 3.67
C PRO A 142 -29.50 7.08 3.38
N SER A 143 -30.25 6.31 2.60
CA SER A 143 -31.67 6.52 2.37
C SER A 143 -32.48 6.24 3.65
N ARG A 144 -33.73 6.73 3.67
CA ARG A 144 -34.66 6.45 4.79
C ARG A 144 -34.86 4.94 5.01
N ARG A 145 -34.89 4.16 3.94
CA ARG A 145 -35.04 2.70 4.00
C ARG A 145 -33.81 2.04 4.64
N GLU A 146 -32.60 2.39 4.19
CA GLU A 146 -31.35 1.86 4.75
C GLU A 146 -31.20 2.21 6.23
N LEU A 147 -31.57 3.43 6.63
CA LEU A 147 -31.62 3.83 8.04
C LEU A 147 -32.64 3.01 8.84
N ALA A 148 -33.81 2.70 8.27
CA ALA A 148 -34.84 1.91 8.94
C ALA A 148 -34.44 0.44 9.12
N GLU A 149 -33.64 -0.12 8.21
CA GLU A 149 -33.16 -1.51 8.27
C GLU A 149 -31.91 -1.68 9.16
N THR A 150 -31.27 -0.57 9.55
CA THR A 150 -30.08 -0.54 10.40
C THR A 150 -30.44 -0.18 11.84
N ALA A 151 -29.89 -0.86 12.83
CA ALA A 151 -29.96 -0.46 14.24
C ALA A 151 -28.55 -0.24 14.80
N VAL A 152 -28.47 0.60 15.84
CA VAL A 152 -27.21 1.00 16.49
C VAL A 152 -27.34 0.76 17.99
N LEU A 153 -26.35 0.09 18.57
CA LEU A 153 -26.16 -0.06 20.01
C LEU A 153 -25.18 0.99 20.50
N ALA A 154 -25.51 1.64 21.61
CA ALA A 154 -24.65 2.54 22.35
C ALA A 154 -24.24 1.88 23.67
N LEU A 155 -22.93 1.72 23.89
CA LEU A 155 -22.34 1.27 25.14
C LEU A 155 -21.58 2.43 25.78
N PRO A 156 -22.11 3.06 26.84
CA PRO A 156 -21.36 4.04 27.61
C PRO A 156 -20.10 3.41 28.22
N LEU A 157 -18.94 3.99 27.94
CA LEU A 157 -17.66 3.55 28.48
C LEU A 157 -17.56 4.01 29.94
N ARG A 158 -18.03 3.18 30.87
CA ARG A 158 -17.95 3.44 32.31
C ARG A 158 -17.08 2.44 33.05
N GLU A 159 -17.12 1.18 32.62
CA GLU A 159 -16.39 0.08 33.21
C GLU A 159 -15.48 -0.55 32.15
N VAL A 160 -14.26 -0.01 32.07
CA VAL A 160 -13.29 -0.33 31.03
C VAL A 160 -11.94 -0.67 31.66
N SER A 161 -11.29 -1.69 31.11
CA SER A 161 -9.89 -2.01 31.41
C SER A 161 -9.06 -2.10 30.15
N VAL A 162 -7.80 -1.69 30.27
CA VAL A 162 -6.76 -1.89 29.26
C VAL A 162 -5.80 -2.95 29.78
N ARG A 163 -5.47 -3.92 28.95
CA ARG A 163 -4.37 -4.85 29.20
C ARG A 163 -3.35 -4.72 28.10
N ALA A 164 -2.11 -4.38 28.44
CA ALA A 164 -1.04 -4.21 27.48
C ALA A 164 0.22 -4.98 27.88
N ARG A 165 0.97 -5.43 26.89
CA ARG A 165 2.30 -6.00 27.07
C ARG A 165 3.23 -5.47 25.98
N THR A 166 4.36 -4.94 26.41
CA THR A 166 5.47 -4.53 25.56
C THR A 166 6.78 -5.10 26.11
N GLY A 167 7.86 -4.95 25.36
CA GLY A 167 9.20 -5.39 25.74
C GLY A 167 9.59 -6.74 25.15
N GLY A 168 10.67 -7.31 25.69
CA GLY A 168 11.33 -8.50 25.16
C GLY A 168 10.95 -9.82 25.82
N VAL A 169 11.79 -10.81 25.56
CA VAL A 169 11.78 -12.13 26.21
C VAL A 169 12.06 -11.96 27.70
N ARG A 170 11.39 -12.77 28.54
CA ARG A 170 11.62 -12.84 29.98
C ARG A 170 12.02 -14.27 30.36
N ASP A 171 13.12 -14.74 29.79
CA ASP A 171 13.70 -16.05 30.11
C ASP A 171 14.19 -16.05 31.57
N GLU A 172 14.28 -17.23 32.18
CA GLU A 172 14.93 -17.39 33.47
C GLU A 172 16.46 -17.26 33.32
N PRO A 173 17.21 -16.82 34.35
CA PRO A 173 18.65 -16.66 34.25
C PRO A 173 19.40 -17.91 33.77
N GLY A 174 18.91 -19.11 34.13
CA GLY A 174 19.49 -20.39 33.69
C GLY A 174 19.26 -20.73 32.21
N ASP A 175 18.30 -20.07 31.55
CA ASP A 175 18.01 -20.28 30.13
C ASP A 175 18.91 -19.42 29.22
N HIS A 176 19.60 -18.41 29.75
CA HIS A 176 20.33 -17.42 28.94
C HIS A 176 21.45 -18.01 28.08
N ASP A 177 22.11 -19.07 28.57
CA ASP A 177 23.22 -19.74 27.88
C ASP A 177 22.74 -20.84 26.91
N LEU A 178 21.42 -21.10 26.82
CA LEU A 178 20.88 -22.06 25.86
C LEU A 178 21.15 -21.58 24.42
N PRO A 179 21.51 -22.49 23.49
CA PRO A 179 21.86 -22.15 22.11
C PRO A 179 20.62 -21.92 21.23
N HIS A 180 19.62 -21.19 21.74
CA HIS A 180 18.38 -20.88 21.04
C HIS A 180 18.28 -19.38 20.78
N TRP A 181 17.82 -19.00 19.58
CA TRP A 181 17.53 -17.61 19.28
C TRP A 181 16.32 -17.14 20.09
N ALA A 182 16.43 -15.95 20.68
CA ALA A 182 15.37 -15.32 21.43
C ALA A 182 15.22 -13.86 21.01
N GLY A 183 13.99 -13.39 20.89
CA GLY A 183 13.72 -12.05 20.40
C GLY A 183 12.25 -11.72 20.26
N VAL A 184 11.98 -10.59 19.62
CA VAL A 184 10.64 -10.12 19.29
C VAL A 184 10.53 -10.02 17.78
N LEU A 185 9.46 -10.56 17.22
CA LEU A 185 9.02 -10.29 15.86
C LEU A 185 7.91 -9.24 15.93
N PRO A 186 8.18 -7.95 15.64
CA PRO A 186 7.15 -6.92 15.63
C PRO A 186 6.12 -7.20 14.54
N LEU A 187 4.84 -6.99 14.84
CA LEU A 187 3.74 -7.11 13.89
C LEU A 187 3.05 -5.76 13.74
N ARG A 188 2.67 -5.42 12.51
CA ARG A 188 1.96 -4.18 12.18
C ARG A 188 0.93 -4.47 11.10
N LEU A 189 -0.24 -3.85 11.21
CA LEU A 189 -1.22 -3.82 10.13
C LEU A 189 -0.81 -2.71 9.15
N THR A 190 -0.71 -3.06 7.87
CA THR A 190 -0.44 -2.10 6.78
C THR A 190 -1.48 -2.29 5.70
N ALA A 191 -2.08 -1.20 5.22
CA ALA A 191 -3.04 -1.26 4.13
C ALA A 191 -2.37 -1.75 2.82
N GLY A 192 -3.05 -2.64 2.10
CA GLY A 192 -2.67 -3.02 0.74
C GLY A 192 -3.00 -1.94 -0.29
N ARG A 193 -2.73 -2.23 -1.57
CA ARG A 193 -3.15 -1.37 -2.68
C ARG A 193 -4.69 -1.37 -2.76
N PRO A 194 -5.36 -0.22 -2.94
CA PRO A 194 -6.79 -0.20 -3.20
C PRO A 194 -7.14 -0.97 -4.47
N GLU A 195 -8.14 -1.83 -4.37
CA GLU A 195 -8.66 -2.64 -5.49
C GLU A 195 -10.01 -2.03 -5.93
N PRO A 196 -10.07 -1.33 -7.09
CA PRO A 196 -11.31 -0.78 -7.58
C PRO A 196 -12.27 -1.89 -8.05
N ASP A 197 -13.57 -1.68 -7.83
CA ASP A 197 -14.61 -2.58 -8.34
C ASP A 197 -14.72 -2.49 -9.87
N THR A 198 -15.32 -3.53 -10.48
CA THR A 198 -15.51 -3.63 -11.93
C THR A 198 -16.34 -2.45 -12.45
N GLY A 199 -15.83 -1.76 -13.47
CA GLY A 199 -16.51 -0.62 -14.11
C GLY A 199 -16.36 0.72 -13.39
N VAL A 200 -15.62 0.79 -12.28
CA VAL A 200 -15.30 2.07 -11.63
C VAL A 200 -14.23 2.80 -12.44
N THR A 201 -14.62 3.92 -13.07
CA THR A 201 -13.71 4.81 -13.81
C THR A 201 -13.31 6.06 -13.03
N ALA A 202 -13.95 6.30 -11.87
CA ALA A 202 -13.62 7.41 -11.00
C ALA A 202 -12.19 7.27 -10.45
N PRO A 203 -11.43 8.37 -10.32
CA PRO A 203 -10.07 8.31 -9.80
C PRO A 203 -10.07 7.88 -8.33
N LEU A 204 -8.98 7.23 -7.90
CA LEU A 204 -8.78 6.88 -6.48
C LEU A 204 -8.82 8.15 -5.62
N PRO A 205 -9.69 8.22 -4.58
CA PRO A 205 -9.77 9.37 -3.67
C PRO A 205 -8.42 9.70 -3.03
N ALA A 206 -8.13 10.99 -2.86
CA ALA A 206 -6.85 11.46 -2.34
C ALA A 206 -6.50 10.90 -0.96
N TYR A 207 -7.49 10.75 -0.07
CA TYR A 207 -7.30 10.20 1.27
C TYR A 207 -6.99 8.69 1.31
N LEU A 208 -7.15 7.97 0.19
CA LEU A 208 -6.70 6.57 0.05
C LEU A 208 -5.34 6.46 -0.63
N ARG A 209 -4.80 7.59 -1.13
CA ARG A 209 -3.45 7.62 -1.68
C ARG A 209 -2.48 7.70 -0.51
N PRO A 210 -1.49 6.80 -0.44
CA PRO A 210 -0.47 6.90 0.59
C PRO A 210 0.31 8.21 0.39
N ASP A 211 0.68 8.85 1.50
CA ASP A 211 1.60 9.97 1.49
C ASP A 211 2.97 9.47 0.99
N ARG A 212 3.47 10.05 -0.10
CA ARG A 212 4.65 9.58 -0.81
C ARG A 212 5.59 10.73 -1.08
N SER A 213 6.89 10.44 -0.98
CA SER A 213 7.93 11.32 -1.52
C SER A 213 7.64 11.66 -2.99
N PRO A 214 7.91 12.90 -3.46
CA PRO A 214 7.78 13.28 -4.88
C PRO A 214 8.52 12.35 -5.84
N TRP A 215 9.58 11.70 -5.35
CA TRP A 215 10.35 10.68 -6.07
C TRP A 215 9.56 9.43 -6.43
N LEU A 216 8.48 9.17 -5.69
CA LEU A 216 7.57 8.05 -5.89
C LEU A 216 6.24 8.49 -6.55
N GLU A 217 6.12 9.73 -7.00
CA GLU A 217 4.90 10.20 -7.69
C GLU A 217 4.99 9.87 -9.20
N PRO A 218 4.03 9.12 -9.77
CA PRO A 218 4.02 8.78 -11.19
C PRO A 218 3.46 9.92 -12.05
N ALA A 219 4.05 11.11 -11.95
CA ALA A 219 3.58 12.30 -12.67
C ALA A 219 3.51 12.06 -14.19
N THR A 220 2.47 12.60 -14.84
CA THR A 220 2.36 12.55 -16.30
C THR A 220 3.40 13.46 -16.94
N LEU A 221 4.30 12.91 -17.76
CA LEU A 221 5.35 13.66 -18.46
C LEU A 221 5.03 13.72 -19.95
N ARG A 222 5.03 14.92 -20.53
CA ARG A 222 4.60 15.16 -21.92
C ARG A 222 5.75 15.64 -22.79
N GLY A 223 5.96 14.96 -23.92
CA GLY A 223 6.86 15.37 -25.00
C GLY A 223 6.13 15.43 -26.35
N ALA A 224 6.88 15.71 -27.42
CA ALA A 224 6.37 15.83 -28.79
C ALA A 224 6.19 14.46 -29.49
N HIS A 225 6.94 13.44 -29.09
CA HIS A 225 6.88 12.07 -29.60
C HIS A 225 6.19 11.10 -28.63
N VAL A 226 6.32 11.32 -27.31
CA VAL A 226 5.82 10.42 -26.28
C VAL A 226 5.15 11.16 -25.12
N VAL A 227 4.09 10.56 -24.57
CA VAL A 227 3.53 10.89 -23.27
C VAL A 227 3.76 9.70 -22.33
N LEU A 228 4.32 9.97 -21.16
CA LEU A 228 4.46 9.01 -20.06
C LEU A 228 3.28 9.23 -19.11
N GLU A 229 2.35 8.28 -19.07
CA GLU A 229 1.17 8.33 -18.19
C GLU A 229 1.34 7.28 -17.07
N PRO A 230 0.85 7.54 -15.84
CA PRO A 230 0.85 6.53 -14.80
C PRO A 230 0.32 5.20 -15.34
N LEU A 231 1.05 4.11 -15.08
CA LEU A 231 0.58 2.78 -15.48
C LEU A 231 -0.74 2.46 -14.74
N ASP A 232 -1.64 1.77 -15.43
CA ASP A 232 -2.97 1.41 -14.94
C ASP A 232 -3.40 0.07 -15.55
N LEU A 233 -4.29 -0.66 -14.87
CA LEU A 233 -4.78 -1.96 -15.33
C LEU A 233 -5.54 -1.89 -16.66
N ALA A 234 -6.19 -0.75 -16.96
CA ALA A 234 -6.87 -0.53 -18.23
C ALA A 234 -5.92 -0.57 -19.45
N HIS A 235 -4.61 -0.44 -19.23
CA HIS A 235 -3.62 -0.53 -20.31
C HIS A 235 -3.29 -1.97 -20.74
N ALA A 236 -3.86 -3.00 -20.09
CA ALA A 236 -3.48 -4.40 -20.33
C ALA A 236 -3.62 -4.82 -21.79
N ASP A 237 -4.77 -4.56 -22.41
CA ASP A 237 -5.06 -4.97 -23.80
C ASP A 237 -4.14 -4.25 -24.80
N ASP A 238 -4.08 -2.93 -24.70
CA ASP A 238 -3.27 -2.09 -25.59
C ASP A 238 -1.77 -2.40 -25.45
N LEU A 239 -1.27 -2.59 -24.23
CA LEU A 239 0.13 -2.90 -23.97
C LEU A 239 0.47 -4.32 -24.44
N HIS A 240 -0.45 -5.29 -24.29
CA HIS A 240 -0.29 -6.64 -24.82
C HIS A 240 -0.15 -6.59 -26.35
N ALA A 241 -1.08 -5.92 -27.03
CA ALA A 241 -1.05 -5.78 -28.49
C ALA A 241 0.22 -5.08 -28.98
N ALA A 242 0.62 -3.98 -28.35
CA ALA A 242 1.80 -3.20 -28.73
C ALA A 242 3.12 -3.98 -28.58
N THR A 243 3.17 -4.96 -27.67
CA THR A 243 4.41 -5.66 -27.28
C THR A 243 4.38 -7.16 -27.57
N ALA A 244 3.45 -7.61 -28.42
CA ALA A 244 3.26 -9.01 -28.77
C ALA A 244 4.48 -9.65 -29.48
N ASP A 245 5.36 -8.87 -30.10
CA ASP A 245 6.51 -9.40 -30.82
C ASP A 245 7.54 -10.09 -29.87
N PRO A 246 7.90 -11.37 -30.08
CA PRO A 246 8.84 -12.09 -29.20
C PRO A 246 10.20 -11.42 -29.01
N GLN A 247 10.66 -10.68 -30.02
CA GLN A 247 11.95 -9.98 -29.96
C GLN A 247 11.96 -8.83 -28.94
N VAL A 248 10.80 -8.34 -28.51
CA VAL A 248 10.67 -7.37 -27.40
C VAL A 248 11.11 -8.00 -26.08
N TRP A 249 10.85 -9.29 -25.89
CA TRP A 249 11.01 -10.00 -24.62
C TRP A 249 12.33 -10.77 -24.50
N GLN A 250 13.10 -10.90 -25.59
CA GLN A 250 14.33 -11.69 -25.70
C GLN A 250 15.35 -11.46 -24.57
N HIS A 251 15.42 -10.23 -24.03
CA HIS A 251 16.40 -9.86 -22.99
C HIS A 251 15.75 -9.35 -21.70
N LEU A 252 14.42 -9.49 -21.56
CA LEU A 252 13.72 -9.10 -20.36
C LEU A 252 13.82 -10.20 -19.30
N GLY A 253 13.69 -9.81 -18.02
CA GLY A 253 13.75 -10.73 -16.89
C GLY A 253 12.49 -11.58 -16.69
N SER A 254 11.50 -11.44 -17.57
CA SER A 254 10.21 -12.12 -17.50
C SER A 254 9.85 -12.70 -18.87
N HIS A 255 9.05 -13.78 -18.86
CA HIS A 255 8.46 -14.30 -20.08
C HIS A 255 7.47 -13.31 -20.69
N ARG A 256 7.28 -13.40 -22.01
CA ARG A 256 6.20 -12.70 -22.70
C ARG A 256 4.86 -13.24 -22.19
N PRO A 257 3.92 -12.38 -21.76
CA PRO A 257 2.55 -12.79 -21.48
C PRO A 257 1.90 -13.45 -22.69
N ALA A 258 1.19 -14.56 -22.46
CA ALA A 258 0.52 -15.29 -23.54
C ALA A 258 -0.71 -14.54 -24.08
N ASP A 259 -1.36 -13.77 -23.22
CA ASP A 259 -2.63 -13.08 -23.47
C ASP A 259 -2.70 -11.75 -22.68
N PRO A 260 -3.78 -10.96 -22.85
CA PRO A 260 -3.98 -9.74 -22.08
C PRO A 260 -4.10 -9.98 -20.57
N ALA A 261 -4.64 -11.13 -20.13
CA ALA A 261 -4.76 -11.46 -18.71
C ALA A 261 -3.38 -11.59 -18.03
N GLY A 262 -2.42 -12.25 -18.67
CA GLY A 262 -1.02 -12.30 -18.19
C GLY A 262 -0.33 -10.94 -18.23
N THR A 263 -0.73 -10.06 -19.16
CA THR A 263 -0.24 -8.67 -19.19
C THR A 263 -0.81 -7.88 -18.01
N ALA A 264 -2.08 -8.08 -17.67
CA ALA A 264 -2.70 -7.51 -16.47
C ALA A 264 -1.98 -7.99 -15.19
N GLU A 265 -1.56 -9.26 -15.09
CA GLU A 265 -0.74 -9.72 -13.95
C GLU A 265 0.60 -8.98 -13.86
N THR A 266 1.26 -8.76 -14.99
CA THR A 266 2.51 -8.00 -15.04
C THR A 266 2.31 -6.54 -14.60
N ILE A 267 1.18 -5.94 -14.97
CA ILE A 267 0.78 -4.60 -14.53
C ILE A 267 0.48 -4.60 -13.02
N ARG A 268 -0.28 -5.57 -12.48
CA ARG A 268 -0.55 -5.68 -11.04
C ARG A 268 0.75 -5.76 -10.25
N ALA A 269 1.68 -6.61 -10.66
CA ALA A 269 2.99 -6.71 -10.01
C ALA A 269 3.77 -5.38 -10.02
N ALA A 270 3.67 -4.60 -11.10
CA ALA A 270 4.28 -3.26 -11.18
C ALA A 270 3.59 -2.25 -10.24
N LEU A 271 2.27 -2.28 -10.16
CA LEU A 271 1.47 -1.42 -9.27
C LEU A 271 1.65 -1.79 -7.80
N ASP A 272 1.84 -3.06 -7.47
CA ASP A 272 2.12 -3.51 -6.11
C ASP A 272 3.54 -3.11 -5.68
N ALA A 273 4.53 -3.20 -6.59
CA ALA A 273 5.87 -2.66 -6.35
C ALA A 273 5.84 -1.14 -6.16
N HIS A 274 5.00 -0.44 -6.92
CA HIS A 274 4.75 0.98 -6.69
C HIS A 274 4.11 1.23 -5.33
N HIS A 275 3.13 0.41 -4.93
CA HIS A 275 2.49 0.51 -3.63
C HIS A 275 3.52 0.41 -2.49
N ARG A 276 4.49 -0.51 -2.61
CA ARG A 276 5.60 -0.68 -1.66
C ARG A 276 6.71 0.37 -1.76
N GLY A 277 6.63 1.31 -2.71
CA GLY A 277 7.64 2.36 -2.91
C GLY A 277 8.91 1.89 -3.63
N GLU A 278 8.85 0.75 -4.33
CA GLU A 278 10.00 0.13 -4.99
C GLU A 278 10.16 0.56 -6.46
N ARG A 279 9.07 1.02 -7.09
CA ARG A 279 8.97 1.30 -8.53
C ARG A 279 8.03 2.46 -8.81
N VAL A 280 8.29 3.26 -9.84
CA VAL A 280 7.35 4.24 -10.41
C VAL A 280 7.10 3.88 -11.86
N PRO A 281 5.99 3.20 -12.19
CA PRO A 281 5.73 2.70 -13.53
C PRO A 281 4.92 3.67 -14.39
N TRP A 282 5.37 3.87 -15.62
CA TRP A 282 4.61 4.57 -16.66
C TRP A 282 4.30 3.65 -17.84
N VAL A 283 3.14 3.86 -18.44
CA VAL A 283 2.89 3.47 -19.82
C VAL A 283 3.46 4.55 -20.74
N GLN A 284 4.03 4.14 -21.87
CA GLN A 284 4.46 5.06 -22.92
C GLN A 284 3.39 5.10 -24.00
N ARG A 285 2.89 6.30 -24.32
CA ARG A 285 1.93 6.55 -25.40
C ARG A 285 2.57 7.41 -26.48
N CYS A 286 2.39 7.08 -27.75
CA CYS A 286 2.81 7.95 -28.85
C CYS A 286 2.00 9.26 -28.81
N ALA A 287 2.68 10.39 -28.72
CA ALA A 287 2.01 11.70 -28.64
C ALA A 287 1.26 12.07 -29.94
N VAL A 288 1.66 11.50 -31.08
CA VAL A 288 1.06 11.76 -32.40
C VAL A 288 -0.19 10.91 -32.62
N THR A 289 -0.12 9.61 -32.36
CA THR A 289 -1.21 8.67 -32.68
C THR A 289 -2.10 8.35 -31.49
N GLY A 290 -1.68 8.66 -30.26
CA GLY A 290 -2.36 8.23 -29.04
C GLY A 290 -2.22 6.74 -28.71
N ALA A 291 -1.50 5.96 -29.52
CA ALA A 291 -1.33 4.52 -29.27
C ALA A 291 -0.42 4.24 -28.08
N VAL A 292 -0.73 3.23 -27.26
CA VAL A 292 0.24 2.67 -26.30
C VAL A 292 1.37 1.99 -27.07
N VAL A 293 2.62 2.25 -26.67
CA VAL A 293 3.80 1.78 -27.40
C VAL A 293 4.76 0.96 -26.55
N GLY A 294 4.58 0.98 -25.22
CA GLY A 294 5.39 0.20 -24.29
C GLY A 294 5.33 0.73 -22.86
N SER A 295 6.34 0.42 -22.05
CA SER A 295 6.44 0.85 -20.65
C SER A 295 7.87 1.27 -20.29
N THR A 296 8.02 2.04 -19.22
CA THR A 296 9.30 2.39 -18.58
C THR A 296 9.05 2.70 -17.11
N SER A 297 10.08 2.71 -16.28
CA SER A 297 9.91 2.98 -14.85
C SER A 297 11.15 3.58 -14.22
N TYR A 298 10.94 4.33 -13.13
CA TYR A 298 11.92 4.43 -12.07
C TYR A 298 11.86 3.19 -11.17
N TYR A 299 13.00 2.79 -10.61
CA TYR A 299 13.15 1.74 -9.60
C TYR A 299 14.44 1.99 -8.84
N GLU A 300 14.68 1.28 -7.73
CA GLU A 300 15.81 1.58 -6.82
C GLU A 300 15.82 3.08 -6.46
N VAL A 301 14.63 3.60 -6.14
CA VAL A 301 14.41 5.01 -5.80
C VAL A 301 14.96 5.26 -4.40
N ASP A 302 15.93 6.15 -4.28
CA ASP A 302 16.59 6.48 -3.02
C ASP A 302 16.69 8.00 -2.86
N PRO A 303 15.67 8.64 -2.26
CA PRO A 303 15.67 10.09 -2.05
C PRO A 303 16.81 10.56 -1.13
N ASP A 304 17.18 9.75 -0.13
CA ASP A 304 18.24 10.10 0.84
C ASP A 304 19.61 10.14 0.17
N ARG A 305 19.89 9.18 -0.73
CA ARG A 305 21.09 9.17 -1.57
C ARG A 305 20.95 10.01 -2.85
N ARG A 306 19.79 10.61 -3.08
CA ARG A 306 19.44 11.39 -4.28
C ARG A 306 19.72 10.61 -5.56
N ALA A 307 19.35 9.33 -5.60
CA ALA A 307 19.63 8.42 -6.71
C ALA A 307 18.39 7.66 -7.17
N VAL A 308 18.35 7.32 -8.46
CA VAL A 308 17.27 6.51 -9.04
C VAL A 308 17.76 5.70 -10.24
N ALA A 309 17.21 4.52 -10.47
CA ALA A 309 17.46 3.76 -11.68
C ALA A 309 16.30 3.92 -12.69
N ILE A 310 16.61 3.98 -13.98
CA ILE A 310 15.61 3.94 -15.07
C ILE A 310 15.67 2.57 -15.74
N GLY A 311 14.53 1.90 -15.83
CA GLY A 311 14.48 0.50 -16.27
C GLY A 311 13.08 0.07 -16.66
N TYR A 312 12.85 -1.25 -16.60
CA TYR A 312 11.61 -1.89 -17.03
C TYR A 312 11.12 -1.36 -18.39
N THR A 313 12.09 -1.02 -19.26
CA THR A 313 11.83 -0.31 -20.51
C THR A 313 11.73 -1.32 -21.63
N TYR A 314 10.56 -1.40 -22.24
CA TYR A 314 10.31 -2.19 -23.43
C TYR A 314 9.32 -1.46 -24.32
N LEU A 315 9.58 -1.49 -25.62
CA LEU A 315 8.76 -0.84 -26.64
C LEU A 315 8.40 -1.87 -27.69
N GLY A 316 7.23 -1.74 -28.29
CA GLY A 316 6.84 -2.48 -29.48
C GLY A 316 7.85 -2.29 -30.61
N ARG A 317 8.08 -3.35 -31.40
CA ARG A 317 9.08 -3.35 -32.49
C ARG A 317 8.92 -2.16 -33.48
N PRO A 318 7.71 -1.74 -33.91
CA PRO A 318 7.54 -0.61 -34.81
C PRO A 318 8.10 0.72 -34.29
N TRP A 319 8.24 0.84 -32.96
CA TRP A 319 8.70 2.06 -32.29
C TRP A 319 10.20 2.07 -32.01
N TRP A 320 10.93 1.00 -32.38
CA TRP A 320 12.37 0.97 -32.26
C TRP A 320 13.04 1.89 -33.27
N ARG A 321 14.15 2.52 -32.85
CA ARG A 321 14.89 3.51 -33.66
C ARG A 321 14.06 4.73 -34.06
N THR A 322 12.95 4.98 -33.36
CA THR A 322 12.21 6.25 -33.41
C THR A 322 12.69 7.20 -32.31
N GLY A 323 12.16 8.43 -32.29
CA GLY A 323 12.41 9.42 -31.22
C GLY A 323 11.78 9.06 -29.87
N VAL A 324 10.85 8.11 -29.80
CA VAL A 324 10.03 7.80 -28.61
C VAL A 324 10.88 7.51 -27.37
N ASN A 325 11.80 6.53 -27.43
CA ASN A 325 12.60 6.17 -26.25
C ASN A 325 13.60 7.27 -25.87
N THR A 326 14.14 7.98 -26.86
CA THR A 326 15.07 9.08 -26.63
C THR A 326 14.37 10.20 -25.85
N GLU A 327 13.17 10.58 -26.27
CA GLU A 327 12.39 11.60 -25.58
C GLU A 327 11.87 11.11 -24.23
N ALA A 328 11.43 9.86 -24.11
CA ALA A 328 11.04 9.28 -22.81
C ALA A 328 12.19 9.38 -21.79
N LYS A 329 13.43 9.10 -22.22
CA LYS A 329 14.62 9.22 -21.35
C LYS A 329 14.97 10.68 -21.07
N LEU A 330 14.83 11.60 -22.03
CA LEU A 330 14.96 13.04 -21.78
C LEU A 330 13.97 13.51 -20.71
N LEU A 331 12.69 13.15 -20.82
CA LEU A 331 11.66 13.51 -19.83
C LEU A 331 11.98 12.97 -18.43
N LEU A 332 12.34 11.69 -18.33
CA LEU A 332 12.71 11.06 -17.06
C LEU A 332 14.01 11.62 -16.48
N LEU A 333 15.00 11.98 -17.30
CA LEU A 333 16.24 12.55 -16.80
C LEU A 333 16.04 14.00 -16.34
N THR A 334 15.28 14.81 -17.10
CA THR A 334 14.89 16.17 -16.69
C THR A 334 14.19 16.14 -15.34
N ARG A 335 13.17 15.28 -15.16
CA ARG A 335 12.51 15.13 -13.86
C ARG A 335 13.49 14.74 -12.75
N ALA A 336 14.32 13.73 -12.99
CA ALA A 336 15.26 13.24 -11.98
C ALA A 336 16.22 14.34 -11.52
N PHE A 337 16.91 15.01 -12.44
CA PHE A 337 17.95 15.99 -12.10
C PHE A 337 17.38 17.36 -11.72
N GLU A 338 16.37 17.86 -12.43
CA GLU A 338 15.91 19.25 -12.30
C GLU A 338 14.74 19.42 -11.33
N GLU A 339 13.84 18.43 -11.23
CA GLU A 339 12.68 18.52 -10.33
C GLU A 339 12.94 17.82 -8.99
N LEU A 340 13.55 16.63 -9.03
CA LEU A 340 13.78 15.81 -7.84
C LEU A 340 15.16 16.05 -7.20
N GLY A 341 16.06 16.73 -7.90
CA GLY A 341 17.41 17.02 -7.41
C GLY A 341 18.28 15.78 -7.30
N ALA A 342 18.13 14.79 -8.17
CA ALA A 342 19.02 13.64 -8.22
C ALA A 342 20.47 14.07 -8.50
N VAL A 343 21.42 13.37 -7.88
CA VAL A 343 22.85 13.49 -8.23
C VAL A 343 23.29 12.38 -9.16
N ARG A 344 22.44 11.35 -9.34
CA ARG A 344 22.80 10.12 -10.04
C ARG A 344 21.58 9.38 -10.58
N VAL A 345 21.68 8.97 -11.85
CA VAL A 345 20.72 8.06 -12.49
C VAL A 345 21.43 6.80 -12.99
N VAL A 346 20.85 5.62 -12.76
CA VAL A 346 21.47 4.31 -13.05
C VAL A 346 20.65 3.53 -14.08
N TRP A 347 21.33 2.70 -14.89
CA TRP A 347 20.70 1.71 -15.76
C TRP A 347 21.34 0.34 -15.61
N HIS A 348 20.50 -0.69 -15.69
CA HIS A 348 20.91 -2.10 -15.66
C HIS A 348 20.40 -2.82 -16.90
N THR A 349 21.29 -3.46 -17.65
CA THR A 349 20.91 -4.24 -18.83
C THR A 349 21.65 -5.57 -18.91
N ASP A 350 21.07 -6.56 -19.60
CA ASP A 350 21.75 -7.85 -19.80
C ASP A 350 23.00 -7.63 -20.66
N ILE A 351 24.11 -8.28 -20.31
CA ILE A 351 25.34 -8.22 -21.11
C ILE A 351 25.12 -8.66 -22.56
N ARG A 352 24.12 -9.52 -22.82
CA ARG A 352 23.72 -9.96 -24.16
C ARG A 352 22.88 -8.92 -24.92
N ASN A 353 22.35 -7.90 -24.24
CA ASN A 353 21.49 -6.87 -24.84
C ASN A 353 22.33 -5.66 -25.30
N GLU A 354 23.18 -5.88 -26.30
CA GLU A 354 24.05 -4.83 -26.83
C GLU A 354 23.27 -3.64 -27.40
N ARG A 355 22.05 -3.88 -27.90
CA ARG A 355 21.18 -2.80 -28.38
C ARG A 355 20.85 -1.83 -27.25
N SER A 356 20.51 -2.34 -26.07
CA SER A 356 20.25 -1.51 -24.90
C SER A 356 21.52 -0.82 -24.40
N GLN A 357 22.66 -1.51 -24.41
CA GLN A 357 23.95 -0.92 -24.04
C GLN A 357 24.28 0.30 -24.93
N ARG A 358 24.22 0.14 -26.26
CA ARG A 358 24.42 1.25 -27.21
C ARG A 358 23.38 2.35 -27.06
N ALA A 359 22.14 2.03 -26.67
CA ALA A 359 21.10 3.03 -26.42
C ALA A 359 21.40 3.84 -25.16
N ILE A 360 21.88 3.20 -24.09
CA ILE A 360 22.25 3.84 -22.82
C ILE A 360 23.49 4.72 -23.00
N GLU A 361 24.54 4.22 -23.65
CA GLU A 361 25.76 4.99 -23.98
C GLU A 361 25.43 6.25 -24.79
N ARG A 362 24.45 6.14 -25.69
CA ARG A 362 23.95 7.29 -26.47
C ARG A 362 23.22 8.33 -25.63
N LEU A 363 22.74 8.01 -24.42
CA LEU A 363 22.20 9.00 -23.49
C LEU A 363 23.31 9.86 -22.85
N GLY A 364 24.59 9.50 -23.04
CA GLY A 364 25.71 10.11 -22.35
C GLY A 364 26.12 9.37 -21.07
N ALA A 365 25.50 8.23 -20.77
CA ALA A 365 25.78 7.46 -19.57
C ALA A 365 27.12 6.72 -19.65
N THR A 366 27.83 6.68 -18.53
CA THR A 366 29.14 6.04 -18.35
C THR A 366 28.96 4.58 -17.92
N ARG A 367 29.72 3.65 -18.53
CA ARG A 367 29.74 2.23 -18.15
C ARG A 367 30.61 2.03 -16.92
N GLU A 368 30.04 1.56 -15.83
CA GLU A 368 30.77 1.41 -14.57
C GLU A 368 31.29 -0.01 -14.33
N GLY A 369 30.58 -1.03 -14.82
CA GLY A 369 31.02 -2.41 -14.59
C GLY A 369 30.03 -3.49 -14.98
N VAL A 370 30.40 -4.73 -14.66
CA VAL A 370 29.57 -5.93 -14.86
C VAL A 370 29.33 -6.61 -13.53
N LEU A 371 28.06 -6.68 -13.14
CA LEU A 371 27.58 -7.49 -12.03
C LEU A 371 27.46 -8.95 -12.50
N ARG A 372 28.37 -9.81 -12.06
CA ARG A 372 28.44 -11.23 -12.46
C ARG A 372 27.37 -12.05 -11.76
N ARG A 373 26.69 -12.94 -12.51
CA ARG A 373 25.58 -13.79 -12.02
C ARG A 373 24.54 -13.02 -11.19
N HIS A 374 24.22 -11.81 -11.62
CA HIS A 374 23.38 -10.88 -10.88
C HIS A 374 21.91 -11.33 -10.81
N ARG A 375 21.35 -11.90 -11.90
CA ARG A 375 19.92 -12.29 -11.95
C ARG A 375 19.73 -13.63 -12.66
N LEU A 376 18.65 -14.33 -12.37
CA LEU A 376 18.22 -15.48 -13.18
C LEU A 376 17.46 -14.97 -14.41
N ARG A 377 17.71 -15.61 -15.55
CA ARG A 377 16.90 -15.45 -16.76
C ARG A 377 15.67 -16.36 -16.69
N PRO A 378 14.64 -16.09 -17.51
CA PRO A 378 13.47 -16.95 -17.58
C PRO A 378 13.78 -18.41 -18.00
N ASP A 379 14.90 -18.63 -18.70
CA ASP A 379 15.39 -19.97 -19.09
C ASP A 379 16.22 -20.68 -17.98
N GLY A 380 16.31 -20.10 -16.78
CA GLY A 380 17.09 -20.62 -15.66
C GLY A 380 18.59 -20.32 -15.73
N THR A 381 19.11 -19.72 -16.80
CA THR A 381 20.53 -19.36 -16.90
C THR A 381 20.86 -18.08 -16.11
N TRP A 382 22.11 -17.94 -15.66
CA TRP A 382 22.56 -16.74 -14.94
C TRP A 382 22.88 -15.57 -15.87
N ARG A 383 22.31 -14.40 -15.56
CA ARG A 383 22.55 -13.12 -16.23
C ARG A 383 23.66 -12.32 -15.55
N ASP A 384 24.67 -12.00 -16.34
CA ASP A 384 25.57 -10.88 -16.05
C ASP A 384 24.90 -9.57 -16.48
N THR A 385 24.98 -8.56 -15.62
CA THR A 385 24.34 -7.26 -15.83
C THR A 385 25.38 -6.18 -16.00
N VAL A 386 25.29 -5.44 -17.09
CA VAL A 386 26.09 -4.22 -17.28
C VAL A 386 25.38 -3.07 -16.57
N GLN A 387 26.12 -2.36 -15.72
CA GLN A 387 25.65 -1.17 -15.02
C GLN A 387 26.23 0.08 -15.69
N TYR A 388 25.36 1.06 -15.88
CA TYR A 388 25.70 2.40 -16.35
C TYR A 388 25.16 3.45 -15.38
N SER A 389 25.78 4.63 -15.37
CA SER A 389 25.31 5.78 -14.61
C SER A 389 25.41 7.07 -15.41
N LEU A 390 24.67 8.09 -14.98
CA LEU A 390 24.82 9.48 -15.40
C LEU A 390 24.72 10.35 -14.15
N THR A 391 25.63 11.30 -13.97
CA THR A 391 25.60 12.24 -12.83
C THR A 391 24.93 13.57 -13.20
N ASP A 392 24.65 14.38 -12.17
CA ASP A 392 24.17 15.75 -12.34
C ASP A 392 25.18 16.66 -13.04
N GLU A 393 26.49 16.45 -12.83
CA GLU A 393 27.55 17.15 -13.57
C GLU A 393 27.57 16.80 -15.07
N GLU A 394 27.26 15.54 -15.42
CA GLU A 394 27.21 15.08 -16.81
C GLU A 394 25.90 15.48 -17.51
N TRP A 395 24.83 15.73 -16.73
CA TRP A 395 23.48 15.95 -17.24
C TRP A 395 23.35 17.12 -18.24
N PRO A 396 23.86 18.34 -17.99
CA PRO A 396 23.69 19.46 -18.93
C PRO A 396 24.15 19.15 -20.35
N ASN A 397 25.29 18.46 -20.48
CA ASN A 397 25.85 18.05 -21.77
C ASN A 397 25.02 16.94 -22.42
N ALA A 398 24.58 15.95 -21.64
CA ALA A 398 23.69 14.89 -22.10
C ALA A 398 22.34 15.46 -22.59
N GLN A 399 21.75 16.38 -21.84
CA GLN A 399 20.49 17.03 -22.17
C GLN A 399 20.57 17.78 -23.51
N ALA A 400 21.62 18.57 -23.73
CA ALA A 400 21.82 19.30 -24.97
C ALA A 400 21.88 18.36 -26.19
N ARG A 401 22.66 17.27 -26.10
CA ARG A 401 22.78 16.26 -27.15
C ARG A 401 21.47 15.53 -27.42
N LEU A 402 20.69 15.21 -26.38
CA LEU A 402 19.39 14.56 -26.52
C LEU A 402 18.39 15.49 -27.23
N ARG A 403 18.32 16.76 -26.83
CA ARG A 403 17.46 17.76 -27.49
C ARG A 403 17.84 17.96 -28.96
N GLU A 404 19.13 18.02 -29.28
CA GLU A 404 19.59 18.16 -30.66
C GLU A 404 19.15 16.98 -31.54
N ARG A 405 19.23 15.74 -31.02
CA ARG A 405 18.80 14.53 -31.75
C ARG A 405 17.29 14.45 -31.97
N LEU A 406 16.50 15.10 -31.13
CA LEU A 406 15.05 15.17 -31.27
C LEU A 406 14.60 16.30 -32.19
N ARG A 407 15.51 17.17 -32.64
CA ARG A 407 15.17 18.18 -33.65
C ARG A 407 14.77 17.48 -34.96
N PRO A 408 13.74 17.98 -35.66
CA PRO A 408 13.43 17.53 -37.01
C PRO A 408 14.68 17.67 -37.89
N GLY A 409 14.94 16.68 -38.75
CA GLY A 409 15.99 16.81 -39.76
C GLY A 409 15.72 18.01 -40.68
N PRO A 410 16.75 18.56 -41.35
CA PRO A 410 16.53 19.65 -42.30
C PRO A 410 15.53 19.22 -43.37
N VAL A 411 14.54 20.07 -43.62
CA VAL A 411 13.58 19.87 -44.73
C VAL A 411 14.40 19.87 -46.03
N PRO A 412 14.26 18.85 -46.91
CA PRO A 412 14.95 18.84 -48.18
C PRO A 412 14.57 20.12 -48.95
N ALA A 413 15.56 20.88 -49.40
CA ALA A 413 15.33 21.98 -50.33
C ALA A 413 14.64 21.40 -51.58
N ARG A 414 13.51 22.00 -51.95
CA ARG A 414 12.68 21.58 -53.09
C ARG A 414 13.39 21.75 -54.42
#